data_AF-A0A1G3BYU8-F1
#
_entry.id   AF-A0A1G3BYU8-F1
#
_cell.length_a   1.000
_cell.length_b   1.000
_cell.length_c   1.000
_cell.angle_alpha   90.00
_cell.angle_beta   90.00
_cell.angle_gamma   90.00
#
_symmetry.space_group_name_H-M   'P 1'
#
loop_
_entity.id
_entity.type
_entity.pdbx_description
1 polymer ?
#
loop_
_entity_poly.entity_id
_entity_poly.type
_entity_poly.pdbx_seq_one_letter_code
_entity_poly.pdbx_strand_id
1 'polypeptide(L)'
;MQTITKNTNNTLYFTLTEKVTLTTPFFLVRVEGRSSSIVKRFILPSDQSSYTDRYNKFTITESTTEILTSGTITLTSGDYDYRVYEQSSSTNLDELEATVKTPIEYGLLKVLGTDNTYNAPLDEKEYKYPT
;
A
#
# COMPACT_ATOMS: atom_id res chain seq x y z
N MET A 1 -1.06 -9.60 -1.01
CA MET A 1 0.16 -8.86 -0.60
C MET A 1 0.29 -7.65 -1.51
N GLN A 2 0.45 -6.46 -0.93
CA GLN A 2 0.68 -5.22 -1.67
C GLN A 2 2.17 -5.05 -1.99
N THR A 3 2.51 -4.32 -3.06
CA THR A 3 3.90 -4.00 -3.40
C THR A 3 4.05 -2.51 -3.71
N ILE A 4 5.10 -1.89 -3.19
CA ILE A 4 5.51 -0.51 -3.47
C ILE A 4 6.93 -0.53 -3.99
N THR A 5 7.18 0.06 -5.15
CA THR A 5 8.51 0.36 -5.67
C THR A 5 8.90 1.78 -5.28
N LYS A 6 10.13 1.94 -4.78
CA LYS A 6 10.64 3.25 -4.38
C LYS A 6 10.74 4.22 -5.57
N ASN A 7 10.51 5.51 -5.30
CA ASN A 7 10.58 6.64 -6.22
C ASN A 7 9.64 6.52 -7.43
N THR A 8 8.51 5.83 -7.29
CA THR A 8 7.50 5.68 -8.34
C THR A 8 6.09 5.87 -7.81
N ASN A 9 5.14 6.04 -8.73
CA ASN A 9 3.73 5.82 -8.43
C ASN A 9 3.47 4.32 -8.29
N ASN A 10 2.63 3.95 -7.32
CA ASN A 10 2.31 2.57 -6.99
C ASN A 10 0.81 2.41 -6.89
N THR A 11 0.27 1.42 -7.58
CA THR A 11 -1.15 1.08 -7.51
C THR A 11 -1.36 0.03 -6.43
N LEU A 12 -2.19 0.36 -5.44
CA LEU A 12 -2.61 -0.53 -4.37
C LEU A 12 -4.09 -0.88 -4.52
N TYR A 13 -4.43 -2.12 -4.18
CA TYR A 13 -5.79 -2.65 -4.30
C TYR A 13 -6.29 -3.19 -2.96
N PHE A 14 -7.51 -2.84 -2.58
CA PHE A 14 -8.09 -3.24 -1.28
C PHE A 14 -9.54 -3.69 -1.47
N THR A 15 -10.14 -4.28 -0.45
CA THR A 15 -11.57 -4.65 -0.39
C THR A 15 -12.24 -3.93 0.78
N LEU A 16 -12.09 -2.61 0.83
CA LEU A 16 -12.50 -1.79 1.98
C LEU A 16 -14.02 -1.65 2.06
N THR A 17 -14.65 -1.38 0.91
CA THR A 17 -16.08 -1.08 0.81
C THR A 17 -16.97 -2.10 1.51
N GLU A 18 -16.58 -3.38 1.53
CA GLU A 18 -17.33 -4.47 2.17
C GLU A 18 -17.56 -4.28 3.68
N LYS A 19 -16.69 -3.49 4.34
CA LYS A 19 -16.70 -3.26 5.79
C LYS A 19 -16.81 -1.80 6.18
N VAL A 20 -16.93 -0.90 5.20
CA VAL A 20 -17.14 0.53 5.45
C VAL A 20 -18.50 0.74 6.11
N THR A 21 -18.50 1.54 7.17
CA THR A 21 -19.72 1.93 7.88
C THR A 21 -20.04 3.42 7.71
N LEU A 22 -19.06 4.24 7.35
CA LEU A 22 -19.23 5.67 7.13
C LEU A 22 -19.75 5.97 5.71
N THR A 23 -20.65 6.95 5.59
CA THR A 23 -21.18 7.38 4.28
C THR A 23 -20.13 8.04 3.39
N THR A 24 -19.18 8.77 3.99
CA THR A 24 -18.11 9.50 3.29
C THR A 24 -16.76 9.26 3.98
N PRO A 25 -16.18 8.05 3.84
CA PRO A 25 -14.96 7.68 4.56
C PRO A 25 -13.71 8.28 3.91
N PHE A 26 -12.74 8.64 4.75
CA PHE A 26 -11.32 8.67 4.41
C PHE A 26 -10.66 7.43 4.99
N PHE A 27 -9.61 6.93 4.33
CA PHE A 27 -8.93 5.71 4.74
C PHE A 27 -7.52 6.01 5.27
N LEU A 28 -7.32 5.76 6.56
CA LEU A 28 -6.02 5.85 7.22
C LEU A 28 -5.30 4.51 7.14
N VAL A 29 -4.10 4.51 6.58
CA VAL A 29 -3.23 3.35 6.52
C VAL A 29 -2.13 3.51 7.56
N ARG A 30 -1.93 2.47 8.37
CA ARG A 30 -0.78 2.30 9.24
C ARG A 30 0.07 1.16 8.70
N VAL A 31 1.34 1.43 8.42
CA VAL A 31 2.33 0.41 8.06
C VAL A 31 3.40 0.33 9.13
N GLU A 32 3.80 -0.88 9.48
CA GLU A 32 4.81 -1.17 10.51
C GLU A 32 5.83 -2.15 9.94
N GLY A 33 7.11 -1.76 9.98
CA GLY A 33 8.18 -2.60 9.45
C GLY A 33 8.35 -3.85 10.31
N ARG A 34 8.46 -5.01 9.66
CA ARG A 34 8.64 -6.29 10.37
C ARG A 34 10.05 -6.47 10.93
N SER A 35 11.03 -5.83 10.29
CA SER A 35 12.44 -5.84 10.69
C SER A 35 12.93 -4.49 11.24
N SER A 36 12.18 -3.42 10.97
CA SER A 36 12.47 -2.07 11.46
C SER A 36 11.27 -1.60 12.27
N SER A 37 11.42 -1.23 13.54
CA SER A 37 10.34 -0.68 14.39
C SER A 37 9.74 0.65 13.90
N ILE A 38 9.93 0.97 12.62
CA ILE A 38 9.39 2.13 11.92
C ILE A 38 7.89 1.91 11.71
N VAL A 39 7.10 2.86 12.18
CA VAL A 39 5.67 2.97 11.90
C VAL A 39 5.44 4.21 11.05
N LYS A 40 4.68 4.06 9.96
CA LYS A 40 4.28 5.17 9.09
C LYS A 40 2.76 5.17 8.93
N ARG A 41 2.18 6.36 8.89
CA ARG A 41 0.73 6.58 8.76
C ARG A 41 0.45 7.58 7.67
N PHE A 42 -0.55 7.29 6.85
CA PHE A 42 -0.93 8.15 5.73
C PHE A 42 -2.38 7.90 5.32
N ILE A 43 -3.00 8.89 4.69
CA ILE A 43 -4.35 8.79 4.15
C ILE A 43 -4.24 8.39 2.68
N LEU A 44 -5.06 7.42 2.28
CA LEU A 44 -5.16 7.03 0.88
C LEU A 44 -5.78 8.18 0.07
N PRO A 45 -5.32 8.40 -1.17
CA PRO A 45 -5.93 9.38 -2.07
C PRO A 45 -7.34 8.95 -2.49
N SER A 46 -7.96 9.71 -3.40
CA SER A 46 -9.25 9.34 -3.99
C SER A 46 -9.22 7.95 -4.63
N ASP A 47 -10.25 7.15 -4.39
CA ASP A 47 -10.43 5.85 -5.04
C ASP A 47 -10.58 6.02 -6.57
N GLN A 48 -9.83 5.22 -7.32
CA GLN A 48 -9.78 5.17 -8.78
C GLN A 48 -10.35 3.86 -9.34
N SER A 49 -11.06 3.07 -8.53
CA SER A 49 -11.69 1.83 -8.98
C SER A 49 -12.89 2.11 -9.89
N SER A 50 -13.09 1.24 -10.87
CA SER A 50 -14.27 1.28 -11.75
C SER A 50 -15.46 0.52 -11.15
N TYR A 51 -15.21 -0.31 -10.14
CA TYR A 51 -16.18 -1.19 -9.49
C TYR A 51 -15.92 -1.20 -7.98
N THR A 52 -16.25 -0.07 -7.33
CA THR A 52 -16.01 0.18 -5.89
C THR A 52 -16.72 -0.83 -4.98
N ASP A 53 -17.74 -1.51 -5.49
CA ASP A 53 -18.46 -2.60 -4.82
C ASP A 53 -17.64 -3.88 -4.66
N ARG A 54 -16.57 -4.04 -5.45
CA ARG A 54 -15.70 -5.23 -5.43
C ARG A 54 -14.29 -4.97 -4.93
N TYR A 55 -13.75 -3.81 -5.27
CA TYR A 55 -12.40 -3.43 -4.89
C TYR A 55 -12.25 -1.91 -4.88
N ASN A 56 -11.29 -1.43 -4.11
CA ASN A 56 -10.83 -0.05 -4.11
C ASN A 56 -9.44 -0.01 -4.75
N LYS A 57 -9.16 1.00 -5.57
CA LYS A 57 -7.88 1.16 -6.25
C LYS A 57 -7.32 2.53 -5.94
N PHE A 58 -6.12 2.57 -5.40
CA PHE A 58 -5.45 3.83 -5.06
C PHE A 58 -4.10 3.89 -5.74
N THR A 59 -3.73 5.09 -6.17
CA THR A 59 -2.37 5.36 -6.66
C THR A 59 -1.65 6.22 -5.64
N ILE A 60 -0.70 5.64 -4.92
CA ILE A 60 0.17 6.36 -4.00
C ILE A 60 1.50 6.71 -4.66
N THR A 61 2.21 7.69 -4.13
CA THR A 61 3.51 8.13 -4.64
C THR A 61 4.58 7.82 -3.61
N GLU A 62 5.59 7.01 -3.95
CA GLU A 62 6.81 6.91 -3.14
C GLU A 62 7.78 7.99 -3.60
N SER A 63 8.15 8.89 -2.68
CA SER A 63 8.97 10.06 -2.97
C SER A 63 9.78 10.44 -1.73
N THR A 64 10.84 11.22 -1.89
CA THR A 64 11.63 11.78 -0.78
C THR A 64 10.92 12.91 -0.04
N THR A 65 9.88 13.52 -0.64
CA THR A 65 9.05 14.55 0.00
C THR A 65 7.67 13.99 0.29
N GLU A 66 7.28 13.99 1.56
CA GLU A 66 6.01 13.40 2.01
C GLU A 66 4.86 14.41 1.99
N ILE A 67 3.70 13.94 1.56
CA ILE A 67 2.40 14.60 1.75
C ILE A 67 1.42 13.52 2.19
N LEU A 68 1.49 13.19 3.48
CA LEU A 68 0.83 12.01 4.08
C LEU A 68 -0.69 12.04 3.97
N THR A 69 -1.30 13.22 3.83
CA THR A 69 -2.76 13.39 3.64
C THR A 69 -3.23 13.14 2.21
N SER A 70 -2.31 12.89 1.27
CA SER A 70 -2.60 12.65 -0.16
C SER A 70 -1.94 11.38 -0.71
N GLY A 71 -1.39 10.53 0.16
CA GLY A 71 -0.73 9.29 -0.25
C GLY A 71 0.64 9.48 -0.89
N THR A 72 1.33 10.60 -0.66
CA THR A 72 2.77 10.72 -1.01
C THR A 72 3.61 10.39 0.23
N ILE A 73 4.38 9.30 0.19
CA ILE A 73 5.05 8.72 1.37
C ILE A 73 6.51 8.36 1.07
N THR A 74 7.31 8.21 2.13
CA THR A 74 8.64 7.60 2.04
C THR A 74 8.70 6.37 2.95
N LEU A 75 9.14 5.24 2.39
CA LEU A 75 9.38 4.01 3.16
C LEU A 75 10.79 3.46 2.89
N THR A 76 11.37 2.80 3.88
CA THR A 76 12.59 1.99 3.67
C THR A 76 12.22 0.70 2.95
N SER A 77 13.12 0.15 2.16
CA SER A 77 12.88 -1.17 1.54
C SER A 77 12.76 -2.25 2.61
N GLY A 78 11.85 -3.20 2.42
CA GLY A 78 11.59 -4.25 3.40
C GLY A 78 10.14 -4.74 3.40
N ASP A 79 9.82 -5.59 4.37
CA ASP A 79 8.48 -6.14 4.57
C ASP A 79 7.76 -5.42 5.72
N TYR A 80 6.47 -5.15 5.51
CA TYR A 80 5.61 -4.38 6.41
C TYR A 80 4.30 -5.11 6.65
N ASP A 81 3.78 -4.98 7.88
CA ASP A 81 2.39 -5.25 8.18
C ASP A 81 1.58 -3.95 7.99
N TYR A 82 0.50 -4.00 7.21
CA TYR A 82 -0.41 -2.86 7.05
C TYR A 82 -1.75 -3.10 7.73
N ARG A 83 -2.37 -2.01 8.17
CA ARG A 83 -3.73 -1.93 8.69
C ARG A 83 -4.42 -0.71 8.09
N VAL A 84 -5.66 -0.85 7.67
CA VAL A 84 -6.48 0.23 7.11
C VAL A 84 -7.66 0.49 8.04
N TYR A 85 -7.88 1.75 8.38
CA TYR A 85 -8.95 2.24 9.24
C TYR A 85 -9.81 3.21 8.44
N GLU A 86 -11.11 3.22 8.68
CA GLU A 86 -12.00 4.27 8.18
C GLU A 86 -12.12 5.41 9.19
N GLN A 87 -12.21 6.64 8.68
CA GLN A 87 -12.41 7.84 9.49
C GLN A 87 -13.15 8.94 8.73
N SER A 88 -13.72 9.90 9.45
CA SER A 88 -14.35 11.09 8.86
C SER A 88 -13.38 12.23 8.56
N SER A 89 -12.18 12.20 9.14
CA SER A 89 -11.16 13.25 8.97
C SER A 89 -10.26 12.98 7.76
N SER A 90 -10.05 14.02 6.94
CA SER A 90 -9.12 14.00 5.81
C SER A 90 -7.68 14.33 6.19
N THR A 91 -7.40 14.61 7.47
CA THR A 91 -6.08 15.05 7.93
C THR A 91 -5.57 14.32 9.16
N ASN A 92 -6.40 13.55 9.86
CA ASN A 92 -5.96 12.79 11.03
C ASN A 92 -5.04 11.63 10.60
N LEU A 93 -3.85 11.59 11.21
CA LEU A 93 -2.82 10.59 10.97
C LEU A 93 -2.57 9.70 12.19
N ASP A 94 -3.44 9.74 13.20
CA ASP A 94 -3.41 8.88 14.38
C ASP A 94 -4.55 7.85 14.32
N GLU A 95 -4.20 6.57 14.30
CA GLU A 95 -5.16 5.46 14.25
C GLU A 95 -5.98 5.33 15.54
N LEU A 96 -5.46 5.82 16.66
CA LEU A 96 -6.18 5.80 17.93
C LEU A 96 -7.31 6.82 17.95
N GLU A 97 -7.23 7.84 17.10
CA GLU A 97 -8.24 8.89 16.91
C GLU A 97 -9.09 8.71 15.64
N ALA A 98 -8.94 7.57 14.95
CA ALA A 98 -9.83 7.21 13.85
C ALA A 98 -11.27 7.04 14.34
N THR A 99 -12.25 7.41 13.50
CA THR A 99 -13.68 7.27 13.82
C THR A 99 -14.04 5.82 14.13
N VAL A 100 -13.47 4.87 13.38
CA VAL A 100 -13.56 3.44 13.67
C VAL A 100 -12.15 2.93 14.01
N LYS A 101 -11.95 2.61 15.29
CA LYS A 101 -10.64 2.20 15.84
C LYS A 101 -10.25 0.76 15.53
N THR A 102 -11.16 -0.01 14.95
CA THR A 102 -10.90 -1.36 14.47
C THR A 102 -10.51 -1.29 12.99
N PRO A 103 -9.39 -1.91 12.57
CA PRO A 103 -9.03 -1.90 11.17
C PRO A 103 -10.05 -2.70 10.34
N ILE A 104 -10.45 -2.15 9.20
CA ILE A 104 -11.36 -2.78 8.25
C ILE A 104 -10.61 -3.77 7.34
N GLU A 105 -9.31 -3.55 7.13
CA GLU A 105 -8.43 -4.46 6.41
C GLU A 105 -7.03 -4.49 7.02
N TYR A 106 -6.34 -5.63 6.92
CA TYR A 106 -4.94 -5.80 7.27
C TYR A 106 -4.27 -6.82 6.36
N GLY A 107 -2.95 -6.72 6.22
CA GLY A 107 -2.19 -7.64 5.38
C GLY A 107 -0.71 -7.31 5.31
N LEU A 108 -0.05 -7.88 4.31
CA LEU A 108 1.38 -7.68 4.07
C LEU A 108 1.62 -6.71 2.92
N LEU A 109 2.62 -5.85 3.11
CA LEU A 109 3.12 -4.88 2.13
C LEU A 109 4.64 -5.08 1.97
N LYS A 110 5.10 -5.16 0.71
CA LYS A 110 6.53 -5.23 0.38
C LYS A 110 7.00 -3.94 -0.27
N VAL A 111 8.06 -3.35 0.26
CA VAL A 111 8.73 -2.17 -0.31
C VAL A 111 10.01 -2.60 -1.01
N LEU A 112 10.02 -2.36 -2.31
CA LEU A 112 11.03 -2.72 -3.28
C LEU A 112 11.97 -1.53 -3.51
N GLY A 113 13.29 -1.77 -3.48
CA GLY A 113 14.30 -0.74 -3.78
C GLY A 113 14.24 -0.26 -5.23
N THR A 114 15.05 0.74 -5.59
CA THR A 114 15.17 1.24 -6.97
C THR A 114 15.87 0.24 -7.91
N ASP A 115 16.64 -0.69 -7.35
CA ASP A 115 17.46 -1.65 -8.10
C ASP A 115 16.90 -3.08 -8.02
N ASN A 116 15.63 -3.28 -8.37
CA ASN A 116 15.15 -4.64 -8.62
C ASN A 116 15.47 -5.05 -10.05
N THR A 117 16.76 -5.12 -10.39
CA THR A 117 17.19 -5.89 -11.55
C THR A 117 16.96 -7.35 -11.24
N TYR A 118 15.89 -7.92 -11.79
CA TYR A 118 15.77 -9.37 -11.88
C TYR A 118 16.80 -9.85 -12.91
N ASN A 119 18.00 -10.18 -12.45
CA ASN A 119 18.93 -10.97 -13.26
C ASN A 119 18.32 -12.37 -13.34
N ALA A 120 17.47 -12.61 -14.34
CA ALA A 120 17.16 -13.97 -14.72
C ALA A 120 18.49 -14.69 -14.96
N PRO A 121 18.73 -15.88 -14.36
CA PRO A 121 19.89 -16.66 -14.72
C PRO A 121 19.84 -16.89 -16.24
N LEU A 122 20.87 -16.44 -16.96
CA LEU A 122 21.10 -16.85 -18.34
C LEU A 122 21.53 -18.32 -18.34
N ASP A 123 20.61 -19.24 -18.08
CA ASP A 123 20.80 -20.66 -18.42
C ASP A 123 19.55 -21.19 -19.11
N GLU A 124 19.19 -20.53 -20.22
CA GLU A 124 18.35 -21.17 -21.24
C GLU A 124 19.25 -22.14 -22.01
N LYS A 125 19.46 -23.34 -21.47
CA LYS A 125 19.97 -24.44 -22.30
C LYS A 125 18.90 -24.75 -23.33
N GLU A 126 19.12 -24.29 -24.57
CA GLU A 126 18.37 -24.75 -25.74
C GLU A 126 18.32 -26.28 -25.73
N TYR A 127 17.16 -26.85 -25.45
CA TYR A 127 16.94 -28.27 -25.63
C TYR A 127 16.75 -28.52 -27.13
N LYS A 128 17.83 -28.89 -27.82
CA LYS A 128 17.74 -29.34 -29.22
C LYS A 128 17.12 -30.73 -29.24
N TYR A 129 15.99 -30.87 -29.93
CA TYR A 129 15.39 -32.17 -30.19
C TYR A 129 16.36 -33.02 -31.02
N PRO A 130 16.62 -34.28 -30.63
CA PRO A 130 17.43 -35.19 -31.43
C PRO A 130 16.73 -35.45 -32.78
N THR A 131 17.53 -35.40 -33.85
CA THR A 131 17.12 -35.69 -35.23
C THR A 131 17.08 -37.19 -35.48
#